data_AF-A0ABD7CXX1-F1
#
_entry.id   AF-A0ABD7CXX1-F1
#
_cell.length_a   1.000
_cell.length_b   1.000
_cell.length_c   1.000
_cell.angle_alpha   90.00
_cell.angle_beta   90.00
_cell.angle_gamma   90.00
#
_symmetry.space_group_name_H-M   'P 1'
#
loop_
_entity.id
_entity.type
_entity.pdbx_description
1 polymer ?
#
loop_
_entity_poly.entity_id
_entity_poly.type
_entity_poly.pdbx_seq_one_letter_code
_entity_poly.pdbx_strand_id
1 'polypeptide(L)'
;MSRWWDFLEERTRQEVDAAVLLDRRLTAVKAVWEALRPLGVGLHEAERAVHARYEALGDRVRRTPPDPLDLPSLAARAADAPGRLVAVEAIWDGDTVHDWFVLLIAVLDSPEGESRLATVLHRRDGPPPGAAAAEAGRALAEHLGVPFHFASPDVPDDLAPRRRAD
;
A
#
# COMPACT_ATOMS: atom_id res chain seq x y z
N MET A 1 -1.00 24.60 -6.63
CA MET A 1 -1.88 23.92 -7.62
C MET A 1 -1.05 23.57 -8.84
N SER A 2 -1.16 22.35 -9.36
CA SER A 2 -0.48 21.97 -10.61
C SER A 2 -1.10 22.76 -11.76
N ARG A 3 -0.27 23.43 -12.59
CA ARG A 3 -0.72 24.22 -13.76
C ARG A 3 -1.63 23.45 -14.72
N TRP A 4 -1.55 22.12 -14.68
CA TRP A 4 -2.32 21.20 -15.52
C TRP A 4 -3.82 21.15 -15.17
N TRP A 5 -4.17 21.46 -13.92
CA TRP A 5 -5.56 21.48 -13.47
C TRP A 5 -6.42 22.47 -14.25
N ASP A 6 -5.83 23.63 -14.61
CA ASP A 6 -6.52 24.70 -15.31
C ASP A 6 -6.86 24.34 -16.76
N PHE A 7 -6.20 23.33 -17.34
CA PHE A 7 -6.46 22.83 -18.69
C PHE A 7 -7.53 21.73 -18.75
N LEU A 8 -7.97 21.22 -17.60
CA LEU A 8 -9.05 20.23 -17.55
C LEU A 8 -10.40 20.91 -17.76
N GLU A 9 -11.26 20.28 -18.57
CA GLU A 9 -12.67 20.65 -18.67
C GLU A 9 -13.38 20.47 -17.33
N GLU A 10 -14.43 21.26 -17.10
CA GLU A 10 -15.19 21.24 -15.85
C GLU A 10 -15.73 19.84 -15.51
N ARG A 11 -16.20 19.12 -16.53
CA ARG A 11 -16.64 17.73 -16.37
C ARG A 11 -15.52 16.83 -15.84
N THR A 12 -14.33 16.89 -16.44
CA THR A 12 -13.19 16.07 -16.00
C THR A 12 -12.73 16.47 -14.60
N ARG A 13 -12.76 17.75 -14.25
CA ARG A 13 -12.46 18.20 -12.88
C ARG A 13 -13.41 17.58 -11.87
N GLN A 14 -14.72 17.53 -12.17
CA GLN A 14 -15.72 16.91 -11.30
C GLN A 14 -15.51 15.39 -11.17
N GLU A 15 -15.19 14.70 -12.27
CA GLU A 15 -14.87 13.27 -12.26
C GLU A 15 -13.62 12.97 -11.42
N VAL A 16 -12.56 13.79 -11.56
CA VAL A 16 -11.34 13.67 -10.78
C VAL A 16 -11.60 13.95 -9.30
N ASP A 17 -12.35 15.00 -8.97
CA ASP A 17 -12.71 15.31 -7.58
C ASP A 17 -13.54 14.20 -6.94
N ALA A 18 -14.50 13.63 -7.66
CA ALA A 18 -15.28 12.51 -7.17
C ALA A 18 -14.40 11.28 -6.89
N ALA A 19 -13.43 10.99 -7.77
CA ALA A 19 -12.47 9.92 -7.57
C ALA A 19 -11.55 10.19 -6.37
N VAL A 20 -11.02 11.41 -6.23
CA VAL A 20 -10.15 11.81 -5.11
C VAL A 20 -10.92 11.76 -3.78
N LEU A 21 -12.15 12.25 -3.71
CA LEU A 21 -12.97 12.21 -2.50
C LEU A 21 -13.26 10.78 -2.02
N LEU A 22 -13.25 9.81 -2.93
CA LEU A 22 -13.43 8.38 -2.65
C LEU A 22 -12.10 7.61 -2.56
N ASP A 23 -10.97 8.32 -2.50
CA ASP A 23 -9.63 7.73 -2.39
C ASP A 23 -9.25 6.81 -3.57
N ARG A 24 -9.79 7.08 -4.75
CA ARG A 24 -9.55 6.30 -5.99
C ARG A 24 -8.44 6.93 -6.83
N ARG A 25 -7.22 6.95 -6.30
CA ARG A 25 -6.07 7.65 -6.91
C ARG A 25 -5.80 7.23 -8.35
N LEU A 26 -5.75 5.93 -8.67
CA LEU A 26 -5.48 5.47 -10.03
C LEU A 26 -6.57 5.89 -11.02
N THR A 27 -7.83 5.89 -10.60
CA THR A 27 -8.95 6.38 -11.42
C THR A 27 -8.80 7.88 -11.70
N ALA A 28 -8.45 8.67 -10.68
CA ALA A 28 -8.18 10.10 -10.83
C ALA A 28 -6.99 10.37 -11.77
N VAL A 29 -5.88 9.65 -11.59
CA VAL A 29 -4.67 9.80 -12.42
C VAL A 29 -4.97 9.44 -13.87
N LYS A 30 -5.69 8.34 -14.09
CA LYS A 30 -6.12 7.94 -15.43
C LYS A 30 -6.96 9.03 -16.11
N ALA A 31 -7.95 9.58 -15.40
CA ALA A 31 -8.81 10.64 -15.95
C ALA A 31 -8.02 11.89 -16.33
N VAL A 32 -7.09 12.35 -15.48
CA VAL A 32 -6.21 13.49 -15.79
C VAL A 32 -5.29 13.16 -16.97
N TRP A 33 -4.67 11.99 -16.97
CA TRP A 33 -3.74 11.57 -18.00
C TRP A 33 -4.43 11.46 -19.36
N GLU A 34 -5.60 10.84 -19.44
CA GLU A 34 -6.35 10.70 -20.69
C GLU A 34 -6.80 12.05 -21.24
N ALA A 35 -7.30 12.95 -20.37
CA ALA A 35 -7.76 14.28 -20.78
C ALA A 35 -6.62 15.18 -21.28
N LEU A 36 -5.43 15.07 -20.70
CA LEU A 36 -4.29 15.92 -21.02
C LEU A 36 -3.25 15.27 -21.94
N ARG A 37 -3.41 13.99 -22.30
CA ARG A 37 -2.53 13.29 -23.26
C ARG A 37 -2.37 14.07 -24.57
N PRO A 38 -3.41 14.68 -25.17
CA PRO A 38 -3.25 15.47 -26.40
C PRO A 38 -2.33 16.68 -26.26
N LEU A 39 -2.12 17.18 -25.03
CA LEU A 39 -1.21 18.29 -24.72
C LEU A 39 0.21 17.82 -24.36
N GLY A 40 0.50 16.52 -24.55
CA GLY A 40 1.81 15.94 -24.24
C GLY A 40 2.07 15.71 -22.75
N VAL A 41 1.03 15.71 -21.92
CA VAL A 41 1.15 15.46 -20.48
C VAL A 41 1.45 13.99 -20.23
N GLY A 42 2.57 13.73 -19.56
CA GLY A 42 2.99 12.40 -19.13
C GLY A 42 2.24 11.91 -17.89
N LEU A 43 2.41 10.62 -17.59
CA LEU A 43 1.80 9.99 -16.42
C LEU A 43 2.24 10.68 -15.12
N HIS A 44 3.53 11.02 -15.01
CA HIS A 44 4.08 11.65 -13.82
C HIS A 44 3.50 13.06 -13.58
N GLU A 45 3.28 13.85 -14.63
CA GLU A 45 2.57 15.13 -14.52
C GLU A 45 1.13 14.96 -14.03
N ALA A 46 0.43 13.94 -14.53
CA ALA A 46 -0.93 13.61 -14.09
C ALA A 46 -0.97 13.19 -12.62
N GLU A 47 -0.03 12.36 -12.18
CA GLU A 47 0.16 11.99 -10.78
C GLU A 47 0.36 13.20 -9.88
N ARG A 48 1.25 14.13 -10.26
CA ARG A 48 1.48 15.37 -9.50
C ARG A 48 0.23 16.25 -9.43
N ALA A 49 -0.55 16.32 -10.51
CA ALA A 49 -1.81 17.07 -10.51
C ALA A 49 -2.84 16.47 -9.55
N VAL A 50 -2.98 15.14 -9.55
CA VAL A 50 -3.86 14.42 -8.62
C VAL A 50 -3.36 14.52 -7.18
N HIS A 51 -2.06 14.38 -6.93
CA HIS A 51 -1.49 14.56 -5.60
C HIS A 51 -1.79 15.95 -5.04
N ALA A 52 -1.57 17.00 -5.83
CA ALA A 52 -1.94 18.37 -5.44
C ALA A 52 -3.45 18.52 -5.15
N ARG A 53 -4.30 17.68 -5.74
CA ARG A 53 -5.74 17.67 -5.47
C ARG A 53 -6.09 16.95 -4.16
N TYR A 54 -5.42 15.85 -3.83
CA TYR A 54 -5.51 15.24 -2.50
C TYR A 54 -5.15 16.24 -1.39
N GLU A 55 -4.06 17.00 -1.58
CA GLU A 55 -3.66 18.05 -0.64
C GLU A 55 -4.74 19.15 -0.51
N ALA A 56 -5.31 19.59 -1.63
CA ALA A 56 -6.32 20.64 -1.64
C ALA A 56 -7.67 20.22 -1.03
N LEU A 57 -8.04 18.93 -1.13
CA LEU A 57 -9.28 18.40 -0.56
C LEU A 57 -9.11 17.94 0.89
N GLY A 58 -7.89 17.59 1.31
CA GLY A 58 -7.53 17.32 2.71
C GLY A 58 -8.48 16.33 3.39
N ASP A 59 -9.01 16.72 4.54
CA ASP A 59 -9.89 15.90 5.38
C ASP A 59 -11.24 15.55 4.73
N ARG A 60 -11.58 16.16 3.60
CA ARG A 60 -12.78 15.80 2.83
C ARG A 60 -12.60 14.48 2.08
N VAL A 61 -11.35 14.06 1.87
CA VAL A 61 -11.02 12.77 1.25
C VAL A 61 -11.39 11.64 2.22
N ARG A 62 -12.24 10.73 1.77
CA ARG A 62 -12.55 9.50 2.51
C ARG A 62 -11.43 8.49 2.35
N ARG A 63 -10.29 8.76 2.98
CA ARG A 63 -9.11 7.90 2.91
C ARG A 63 -9.46 6.49 3.35
N THR A 64 -9.00 5.51 2.57
CA THR A 64 -9.06 4.11 2.94
C THR A 64 -8.28 3.93 4.24
N PRO A 65 -8.90 3.39 5.31
CA PRO A 65 -8.18 3.13 6.53
C PRO A 65 -7.00 2.19 6.26
N PRO A 66 -5.85 2.41 6.89
CA PRO A 66 -4.73 1.49 6.76
C PRO A 66 -5.10 0.11 7.31
N ASP A 67 -4.42 -0.93 6.81
CA ASP A 67 -4.65 -2.29 7.30
C ASP A 67 -4.39 -2.35 8.82
N PRO A 68 -5.32 -2.90 9.64
CA PRO A 68 -5.11 -3.12 11.06
C PRO A 68 -3.97 -4.13 11.28
N LEU A 69 -3.11 -3.82 12.24
CA LEU A 69 -1.93 -4.60 12.63
C LEU A 69 -2.09 -5.25 14.01
N ASP A 70 -3.26 -5.13 14.63
CA ASP A 70 -3.54 -5.85 15.87
C ASP A 70 -3.62 -7.36 15.62
N LEU A 71 -3.20 -8.12 16.63
CA LEU A 71 -3.11 -9.56 16.57
C LEU A 71 -4.43 -10.25 16.15
N PRO A 72 -5.61 -9.88 16.70
CA PRO A 72 -6.87 -10.48 16.26
C PRO A 72 -7.15 -10.30 14.77
N SER A 73 -6.96 -9.10 14.23
CA SER A 73 -7.19 -8.82 12.81
C SER A 73 -6.24 -9.59 11.90
N LEU A 74 -4.96 -9.69 12.27
CA LEU A 74 -3.97 -10.44 11.52
C LEU A 74 -4.21 -11.95 11.59
N ALA A 75 -4.56 -12.48 12.76
CA ALA A 75 -4.89 -13.89 12.94
C ALA A 75 -6.13 -14.30 12.14
N ALA A 76 -7.15 -13.43 12.06
CA ALA A 76 -8.33 -13.68 11.24
C ALA A 76 -7.96 -13.80 9.74
N ARG A 77 -7.15 -12.88 9.21
CA ARG A 77 -6.68 -12.95 7.81
C ARG A 77 -5.79 -14.16 7.53
N ALA A 78 -4.96 -14.53 8.50
CA ALA A 78 -4.13 -15.72 8.41
C ALA A 78 -4.99 -17.00 8.37
N ALA A 79 -6.08 -17.04 9.14
CA ALA A 79 -7.02 -18.17 9.15
C ALA A 79 -7.82 -18.29 7.83
N ASP A 80 -8.06 -17.17 7.15
CA ASP A 80 -8.72 -17.14 5.83
C ASP A 80 -7.78 -17.54 4.67
N ALA A 81 -6.50 -17.80 4.93
CA ALA A 81 -5.56 -18.20 3.90
C ALA A 81 -5.93 -19.58 3.29
N PRO A 82 -5.75 -19.76 1.97
CA PRO A 82 -6.19 -20.98 1.27
C PRO A 82 -5.34 -22.22 1.56
N GLY A 83 -4.21 -22.07 2.27
CA GLY A 83 -3.24 -23.12 2.55
C GLY A 83 -2.76 -23.11 3.99
N ARG A 84 -1.96 -24.12 4.34
CA ARG A 84 -1.37 -24.24 5.67
C ARG A 84 -0.26 -23.21 5.83
N LEU A 85 -0.40 -22.34 6.82
CA LEU A 85 0.61 -21.32 7.12
C LEU A 85 1.87 -21.97 7.72
N VAL A 86 3.04 -21.69 7.12
CA VAL A 86 4.33 -22.25 7.55
C VAL A 86 5.31 -21.18 8.05
N ALA A 87 5.09 -19.92 7.69
CA ALA A 87 5.84 -18.79 8.22
C ALA A 87 5.05 -17.49 8.06
N VAL A 88 5.42 -16.49 8.84
CA VAL A 88 5.06 -15.09 8.59
C VAL A 88 6.31 -14.38 8.06
N GLU A 89 6.17 -13.64 6.97
CA GLU A 89 7.28 -12.88 6.40
C GLU A 89 6.89 -11.41 6.25
N ALA A 90 7.87 -10.52 6.47
CA ALA A 90 7.78 -9.11 6.13
C ALA A 90 8.79 -8.80 5.01
N ILE A 91 8.33 -8.10 3.97
CA ILE A 91 9.14 -7.71 2.81
C ILE A 91 8.95 -6.22 2.52
N TRP A 92 10.02 -5.55 2.12
CA TRP A 92 9.91 -4.21 1.57
C TRP A 92 9.35 -4.27 0.16
N ASP A 93 8.55 -3.27 -0.16
CA ASP A 93 8.08 -2.96 -1.51
C ASP A 93 7.95 -1.44 -1.59
N GLY A 94 7.86 -0.91 -2.81
CA GLY A 94 7.83 0.51 -3.03
C GLY A 94 7.12 0.87 -4.32
N ASP A 95 6.37 1.96 -4.27
CA ASP A 95 5.77 2.54 -5.46
C ASP A 95 5.89 4.08 -5.45
N THR A 96 5.53 4.70 -6.56
CA THR A 96 5.61 6.17 -6.72
C THR A 96 4.57 6.92 -5.88
N VAL A 97 3.63 6.21 -5.26
CA VAL A 97 2.47 6.75 -4.53
C VAL A 97 2.71 6.76 -3.02
N HIS A 98 3.29 5.68 -2.50
CA HIS A 98 3.46 5.37 -1.10
C HIS A 98 4.92 5.41 -0.65
N ASP A 99 5.87 5.62 -1.58
CA ASP A 99 7.30 5.44 -1.33
C ASP A 99 7.55 4.00 -0.83
N TRP A 100 8.51 3.79 0.05
CA TRP A 100 8.74 2.51 0.72
C TRP A 100 7.66 2.14 1.74
N PHE A 101 7.15 0.91 1.63
CA PHE A 101 6.25 0.28 2.58
C PHE A 101 6.63 -1.19 2.83
N VAL A 102 6.04 -1.80 3.85
CA VAL A 102 6.27 -3.22 4.15
C VAL A 102 5.00 -4.01 3.91
N LEU A 103 5.11 -5.09 3.16
CA LEU A 103 4.06 -6.10 3.05
C LEU A 103 4.30 -7.17 4.13
N LEU A 104 3.29 -7.39 4.97
CA LEU A 104 3.25 -8.53 5.87
C LEU A 104 2.45 -9.64 5.19
N ILE A 105 3.05 -10.82 5.07
CA ILE A 105 2.49 -11.95 4.33
C ILE A 105 2.53 -13.24 5.15
N ALA A 106 1.59 -14.12 4.86
CA ALA A 106 1.62 -15.51 5.25
C ALA A 106 2.27 -16.33 4.12
N VAL A 107 3.31 -17.08 4.45
CA VAL A 107 3.89 -18.10 3.56
C VAL A 107 3.13 -19.39 3.79
N LEU A 108 2.62 -19.99 2.71
CA LEU A 108 1.71 -21.12 2.74
C LEU A 108 2.33 -22.36 2.09
N ASP A 109 1.96 -23.52 2.61
CA ASP A 109 2.13 -24.82 1.99
C ASP A 109 0.75 -25.49 1.82
N SER A 110 0.61 -26.31 0.78
CA SER A 110 -0.55 -27.17 0.54
C SER A 110 -1.91 -26.42 0.53
N PRO A 111 -2.23 -25.65 -0.53
CA PRO A 111 -1.37 -25.34 -1.68
C PRO A 111 -0.27 -24.33 -1.31
N GLU A 112 0.89 -24.47 -1.98
CA GLU A 112 2.00 -23.53 -1.86
C GLU A 112 1.58 -22.15 -2.37
N GLY A 113 1.98 -21.10 -1.65
CA GLY A 113 1.73 -19.73 -2.08
C GLY A 113 1.95 -18.70 -0.98
N GLU A 114 1.48 -17.48 -1.23
CA GLU A 114 1.58 -16.35 -0.33
C GLU A 114 0.22 -15.67 -0.21
N SER A 115 -0.15 -15.26 1.01
CA SER A 115 -1.34 -14.46 1.28
C SER A 115 -0.96 -13.16 1.98
N ARG A 116 -1.39 -12.02 1.43
CA ARG A 116 -1.16 -10.71 2.05
C ARG A 116 -2.01 -10.54 3.30
N LEU A 117 -1.35 -10.25 4.42
CA LEU A 117 -2.00 -10.02 5.72
C LEU A 117 -2.21 -8.54 6.01
N ALA A 118 -1.24 -7.70 5.64
CA ALA A 118 -1.33 -6.25 5.79
C ALA A 118 -0.32 -5.51 4.91
N THR A 119 -0.66 -4.28 4.55
CA THR A 119 0.25 -3.28 3.99
C THR A 119 0.59 -2.25 5.06
N VAL A 120 1.85 -2.17 5.46
CA VAL A 120 2.34 -1.26 6.48
C VAL A 120 2.95 -0.04 5.82
N LEU A 121 2.14 1.01 5.71
CA LEU A 121 2.55 2.29 5.15
C LEU A 121 3.23 3.18 6.19
N HIS A 122 4.08 4.10 5.75
CA HIS A 122 4.59 5.16 6.60
C HIS A 122 3.44 6.01 7.18
N ARG A 123 3.51 6.30 8.48
CA ARG A 123 2.57 7.20 9.16
C ARG A 123 3.35 8.31 9.82
N ARG A 124 2.91 9.56 9.63
CA ARG A 124 3.58 10.76 10.15
C ARG A 124 3.82 10.72 11.66
N ASP A 125 2.85 10.18 12.40
CA ASP A 125 2.87 10.11 13.87
C ASP A 125 3.02 8.66 14.39
N GLY A 126 3.52 7.75 13.55
CA GLY A 126 3.67 6.33 13.89
C GLY A 126 5.13 5.85 13.83
N PRO A 127 5.40 4.63 14.32
CA PRO A 127 6.69 4.00 14.12
C PRO A 127 7.00 3.84 12.61
N PRO A 128 8.29 3.77 12.23
CA PRO A 128 8.69 3.42 10.88
C PRO A 128 8.02 2.11 10.42
N PRO A 129 7.67 1.98 9.13
CA PRO A 129 6.92 0.82 8.64
C PRO A 129 7.64 -0.51 8.90
N GLY A 130 8.97 -0.52 8.79
CA GLY A 130 9.80 -1.68 9.14
C GLY A 130 9.66 -2.11 10.59
N ALA A 131 9.78 -1.18 11.54
CA ALA A 131 9.63 -1.47 12.96
C ALA A 131 8.21 -1.98 13.29
N ALA A 132 7.18 -1.32 12.76
CA ALA A 132 5.79 -1.70 12.96
C ALA A 132 5.47 -3.10 12.41
N ALA A 133 5.95 -3.41 11.20
CA ALA A 133 5.78 -4.71 10.58
C ALA A 133 6.54 -5.81 11.35
N ALA A 134 7.76 -5.52 11.82
CA ALA A 134 8.56 -6.44 12.60
C ALA A 134 7.90 -6.80 13.94
N GLU A 135 7.32 -5.81 14.63
CA GLU A 135 6.57 -6.02 15.87
C GLU A 135 5.32 -6.87 15.63
N ALA A 136 4.46 -6.45 14.71
CA ALA A 136 3.21 -7.14 14.42
C ALA A 136 3.43 -8.56 13.86
N GLY A 137 4.42 -8.72 12.98
CA GLY A 137 4.78 -10.01 12.38
C GLY A 137 5.34 -11.00 13.40
N ARG A 138 6.19 -10.55 14.32
CA ARG A 138 6.67 -11.40 15.44
C ARG A 138 5.53 -11.85 16.33
N ALA A 139 4.67 -10.92 16.76
CA ALA A 139 3.54 -11.24 17.61
C ALA A 139 2.59 -12.26 16.98
N LEU A 140 2.31 -12.11 15.67
CA LEU A 140 1.50 -13.08 14.93
C LEU A 140 2.18 -14.45 14.82
N ALA A 141 3.46 -14.48 14.48
CA ALA A 141 4.23 -15.71 14.31
C ALA A 141 4.30 -16.51 15.63
N GLU A 142 4.57 -15.82 16.73
CA GLU A 142 4.54 -16.40 18.09
C GLU A 142 3.16 -16.97 18.43
N HIS A 143 2.09 -16.22 18.14
CA HIS A 143 0.71 -16.66 18.38
C HIS A 143 0.35 -17.93 17.59
N LEU A 144 0.83 -18.04 16.34
CA LEU A 144 0.55 -19.17 15.45
C LEU A 144 1.54 -20.32 15.61
N GLY A 145 2.62 -20.16 16.39
CA GLY A 145 3.67 -21.17 16.55
C GLY A 145 4.49 -21.41 15.29
N VAL A 146 4.60 -20.41 14.41
CA VAL A 146 5.37 -20.46 13.17
C VAL A 146 6.55 -19.48 13.24
N PRO A 147 7.60 -19.67 12.44
CA PRO A 147 8.71 -18.72 12.40
C PRO A 147 8.36 -17.41 11.69
N PHE A 148 8.98 -16.31 12.15
CA PHE A 148 8.94 -15.00 11.51
C PHE A 148 10.24 -14.72 10.73
N HIS A 149 10.14 -14.08 9.56
CA HIS A 149 11.30 -13.63 8.77
C HIS A 149 11.14 -12.17 8.33
N PHE A 150 12.20 -11.38 8.51
CA PHE A 150 12.34 -10.06 7.89
C PHE A 150 13.83 -9.76 7.70
N ALA A 151 14.30 -9.76 6.45
CA ALA A 151 15.73 -9.69 6.16
C ALA A 151 16.37 -8.33 6.51
N SER A 152 15.63 -7.22 6.37
CA SER A 152 16.18 -5.88 6.56
C SER A 152 15.15 -4.96 7.25
N PRO A 153 14.86 -5.13 8.55
CA PRO A 153 13.81 -4.36 9.21
C PRO A 153 14.06 -2.86 9.30
N ASP A 154 15.33 -2.44 9.23
CA ASP A 154 15.74 -1.05 9.44
C ASP A 154 16.00 -0.28 8.13
N VAL A 155 16.22 -1.00 7.03
CA VAL A 155 16.60 -0.40 5.74
C VAL A 155 15.74 -0.99 4.62
N PRO A 156 15.03 -0.16 3.83
CA PRO A 156 14.30 -0.64 2.67
C PRO A 156 15.18 -1.38 1.67
N ASP A 157 14.77 -2.62 1.33
CA ASP A 157 15.43 -3.49 0.35
C ASP A 157 14.41 -4.49 -0.20
N ASP A 158 13.90 -4.24 -1.41
CA ASP A 158 12.97 -5.10 -2.15
C ASP A 158 13.68 -6.28 -2.86
N LEU A 159 15.01 -6.29 -2.87
CA LEU A 159 15.82 -7.38 -3.41
C LEU A 159 16.32 -8.34 -2.32
N ALA A 160 15.95 -8.08 -1.06
CA ALA A 160 16.37 -8.89 0.06
C ALA A 160 15.95 -10.36 -0.13
N PRO A 161 16.80 -11.34 0.26
CA PRO A 161 16.48 -12.74 0.10
C PRO A 161 15.14 -13.09 0.77
N ARG A 162 14.26 -13.71 -0.01
CA ARG A 162 12.97 -14.20 0.47
C ARG A 162 13.13 -15.60 1.07
N ARG A 163 12.32 -15.90 2.07
CA ARG A 163 12.24 -17.27 2.58
C ARG A 163 11.57 -18.17 1.53
N ARG A 164 12.26 -19.21 1.09
CA ARG A 164 11.60 -20.29 0.32
C ARG A 164 10.92 -21.24 1.30
N ALA A 165 9.78 -21.78 0.91
CA ALA A 165 9.26 -22.97 1.56
C ALA A 165 10.26 -24.11 1.27
N ASP A 166 11.01 -24.53 2.28
CA ASP A 166 11.84 -25.75 2.22
C ASP A 166 10.97 -26.99 2.46
#